data_AF-A0A960ZJH1-F1
#
_entry.id   AF-A0A960ZJH1-F1
#
_cell.length_a   1.000
_cell.length_b   1.000
_cell.length_c   1.000
_cell.angle_alpha   90.00
_cell.angle_beta   90.00
_cell.angle_gamma   90.00
#
_symmetry.space_group_name_H-M   'P 1'
#
loop_
_entity.id
_entity.type
_entity.pdbx_description
1 polymer ?
#
loop_
_entity_poly.entity_id
_entity_poly.type
_entity_poly.pdbx_seq_one_letter_code
_entity_poly.pdbx_strand_id
1 'polypeptide(L)'
;MLNRVVEDMVMQKKLSAVKIRHLFALKRFIDRVAGTDYLETSEVEALQQKFGVQPDVISWGDYFQVEVASDHWDKEDAEFQKIISTIMFDVIAAALVFTDRTEKFVTHTLTEGKAAEAIDPHERNIEQQEAVHLLILQNYYEQMKLNADLLDQEDLDFFGDFFMQRAS
;
A
#
# COMPACT_ATOMS: atom_id res chain seq x y z
N MET A 1 -7.71 -13.25 -5.77
CA MET A 1 -9.16 -13.26 -6.04
C MET A 1 -9.67 -11.82 -5.92
N LEU A 2 -10.85 -11.46 -6.43
CA LEU A 2 -11.46 -10.19 -6.03
C LEU A 2 -12.04 -10.36 -4.63
N ASN A 3 -11.87 -9.34 -3.81
CA ASN A 3 -12.58 -9.21 -2.57
C ASN A 3 -14.08 -9.06 -2.86
N ARG A 4 -14.93 -9.63 -1.99
CA ARG A 4 -16.39 -9.59 -2.14
C ARG A 4 -16.93 -8.16 -2.29
N VAL A 5 -16.37 -7.20 -1.54
CA VAL A 5 -16.75 -5.77 -1.66
C VAL A 5 -16.50 -5.25 -3.07
N VAL A 6 -15.40 -5.68 -3.70
CA VAL A 6 -15.04 -5.28 -5.06
C VAL A 6 -15.92 -5.99 -6.09
N GLU A 7 -16.33 -7.24 -5.85
CA GLU A 7 -17.28 -7.95 -6.70
C GLU A 7 -18.61 -7.19 -6.84
N ASP A 8 -19.13 -6.65 -5.74
CA ASP A 8 -20.35 -5.82 -5.76
C ASP A 8 -20.17 -4.55 -6.62
N MET A 9 -18.99 -3.93 -6.59
CA MET A 9 -18.67 -2.77 -7.43
C MET A 9 -18.61 -3.13 -8.92
N VAL A 10 -18.11 -4.33 -9.26
CA VAL A 10 -18.12 -4.86 -10.62
C VAL A 10 -19.57 -5.06 -11.10
N MET A 11 -20.44 -5.64 -10.26
CA MET A 11 -21.85 -5.83 -10.61
C MET A 11 -22.57 -4.49 -10.84
N GLN A 12 -22.18 -3.44 -10.11
CA GLN A 12 -22.66 -2.07 -10.28
C GLN A 12 -22.04 -1.34 -11.49
N LYS A 13 -21.18 -1.99 -12.28
CA LYS A 13 -20.45 -1.41 -13.43
C LYS A 13 -19.57 -0.19 -13.08
N LYS A 14 -19.12 -0.10 -11.83
CA LYS A 14 -18.21 0.98 -11.38
C LYS A 14 -16.77 0.76 -11.84
N LEU A 15 -16.40 -0.48 -12.13
CA LEU A 15 -15.04 -0.86 -12.47
C LEU A 15 -14.98 -1.39 -13.91
N SER A 16 -14.05 -0.84 -14.69
CA SER A 16 -13.72 -1.34 -16.02
C SER A 16 -12.92 -2.64 -15.93
N ALA A 17 -12.84 -3.39 -17.03
CA ALA A 17 -11.98 -4.57 -17.11
C ALA A 17 -10.49 -4.24 -16.87
N VAL A 18 -10.06 -3.03 -17.23
CA VAL A 18 -8.69 -2.55 -16.99
C VAL A 18 -8.45 -2.37 -15.50
N LYS A 19 -9.32 -1.63 -14.80
CA LYS A 19 -9.25 -1.42 -13.34
C LYS A 19 -9.24 -2.74 -12.57
N ILE A 20 -10.12 -3.67 -12.95
CA ILE A 20 -10.21 -4.99 -12.33
C ILE A 20 -8.86 -5.73 -12.44
N ARG A 21 -8.23 -5.75 -13.62
CA ARG A 21 -6.92 -6.40 -13.80
C ARG A 21 -5.84 -5.77 -12.94
N HIS A 22 -5.81 -4.44 -12.82
CA HIS A 22 -4.83 -3.77 -11.97
C HIS A 22 -5.08 -4.03 -10.47
N LEU A 23 -6.34 -4.08 -10.03
CA LEU A 23 -6.69 -4.48 -8.67
C LEU A 23 -6.29 -5.92 -8.33
N PHE A 24 -6.38 -6.83 -9.30
CA PHE A 24 -5.85 -8.20 -9.14
C PHE A 24 -4.33 -8.21 -9.01
N ALA A 25 -3.63 -7.46 -9.87
CA ALA A 25 -2.18 -7.37 -9.84
C ALA A 25 -1.69 -6.77 -8.52
N LEU A 26 -2.31 -5.66 -8.08
CA LEU A 26 -2.02 -5.02 -6.79
C LEU A 26 -2.19 -6.00 -5.64
N LYS A 27 -3.36 -6.64 -5.52
CA LYS A 27 -3.60 -7.60 -4.43
C LYS A 27 -2.56 -8.71 -4.41
N ARG A 28 -2.26 -9.31 -5.57
CA ARG A 28 -1.26 -10.38 -5.67
C ARG A 28 0.14 -9.93 -5.27
N PHE A 29 0.53 -8.73 -5.68
CA PHE A 29 1.80 -8.13 -5.31
C PHE A 29 1.86 -7.92 -3.79
N ILE A 30 0.86 -7.25 -3.21
CA ILE A 30 0.81 -6.96 -1.77
C ILE A 30 0.79 -8.25 -0.94
N ASP A 31 -0.05 -9.22 -1.30
CA ASP A 31 -0.14 -10.52 -0.60
C ASP A 31 1.19 -11.31 -0.66
N ARG A 32 2.03 -11.06 -1.66
CA ARG A 32 3.36 -11.69 -1.78
C ARG A 32 4.41 -11.01 -0.90
N VAL A 33 4.41 -9.68 -0.83
CA VAL A 33 5.48 -8.91 -0.18
C VAL A 33 5.19 -8.56 1.28
N ALA A 34 3.94 -8.63 1.71
CA ALA A 34 3.58 -8.46 3.11
C ALA A 34 4.03 -9.69 3.94
N GLY A 35 4.74 -9.44 5.04
CA GLY A 35 5.21 -10.49 5.96
C GLY A 35 4.18 -10.90 7.01
N THR A 36 3.02 -10.24 7.05
CA THR A 36 1.91 -10.50 7.96
C THR A 36 0.58 -10.20 7.28
N ASP A 37 -0.52 -10.73 7.81
CA ASP A 37 -1.88 -10.32 7.42
C ASP A 37 -2.25 -8.95 8.00
N TYR A 38 -3.34 -8.36 7.48
CA TYR A 38 -3.87 -7.08 7.97
C TYR A 38 -4.58 -7.24 9.31
N LEU A 39 -5.33 -8.33 9.49
CA LEU A 39 -5.90 -8.73 10.77
C LEU A 39 -5.15 -9.94 11.31
N GLU A 40 -4.89 -9.96 12.62
CA GLU A 40 -4.38 -11.15 13.27
C GLU A 40 -5.45 -12.26 13.29
N THR A 41 -5.04 -13.53 13.26
CA THR A 41 -5.96 -14.67 13.34
C THR A 41 -6.88 -14.59 14.56
N SER A 42 -6.36 -14.12 15.70
CA SER A 42 -7.12 -13.94 16.93
C SER A 42 -8.26 -12.91 16.77
N GLU A 43 -8.02 -11.85 16.00
CA GLU A 43 -9.01 -10.82 15.69
C GLU A 43 -10.07 -11.35 14.73
N VAL A 44 -9.66 -12.10 13.69
CA VAL A 44 -10.59 -12.76 12.75
C VAL A 44 -11.53 -13.70 13.51
N GLU A 45 -10.99 -14.54 14.40
CA GLU A 45 -11.77 -15.44 15.24
C GLU A 45 -12.72 -14.70 16.17
N ALA A 46 -12.27 -13.63 16.82
CA ALA A 46 -13.09 -12.81 17.70
C ALA A 46 -14.25 -12.13 16.93
N LEU A 47 -13.98 -11.62 15.73
CA LEU A 47 -15.01 -11.04 14.86
C LEU A 47 -16.02 -12.10 14.40
N GLN A 48 -15.55 -13.28 14.01
CA GLN A 48 -16.41 -14.39 13.62
C GLN A 48 -17.29 -14.88 14.77
N GLN A 49 -16.76 -14.99 15.98
CA GLN A 49 -17.54 -15.34 17.17
C GLN A 49 -18.61 -14.30 17.49
N LYS A 50 -18.29 -13.00 17.31
CA LYS A 50 -19.19 -11.89 17.64
C LYS A 50 -20.30 -11.70 16.60
N PHE A 51 -19.99 -11.84 15.31
CA PHE A 51 -20.90 -11.48 14.22
C PHE A 51 -21.39 -12.69 13.39
N GLY A 52 -20.86 -13.89 13.65
CA GLY A 52 -21.24 -15.14 12.98
C GLY A 52 -20.68 -15.29 11.55
N VAL A 53 -19.89 -14.32 11.08
CA VAL A 53 -19.27 -14.31 9.75
C VAL A 53 -17.83 -13.79 9.84
N GLN A 54 -16.97 -14.26 8.94
CA GLN A 54 -15.62 -13.72 8.80
C GLN A 54 -15.65 -12.33 8.14
N PRO A 55 -14.73 -11.43 8.48
CA PRO A 55 -14.59 -10.15 7.78
C PRO A 55 -14.17 -10.39 6.33
N ASP A 56 -14.66 -9.54 5.42
CA ASP A 56 -14.27 -9.63 4.01
C ASP A 56 -12.81 -9.18 3.79
N VAL A 57 -12.25 -8.31 4.64
CA VAL A 57 -10.86 -7.85 4.57
C VAL A 57 -10.04 -8.54 5.65
N ILE A 58 -9.08 -9.38 5.23
CA ILE A 58 -8.21 -10.15 6.13
C ILE A 58 -6.74 -9.88 5.84
N SER A 59 -6.32 -9.89 4.57
CA SER A 59 -4.94 -9.60 4.18
C SER A 59 -4.73 -8.14 3.80
N TRP A 60 -3.47 -7.68 3.79
CA TRP A 60 -3.14 -6.35 3.25
C TRP A 60 -3.57 -6.20 1.79
N GLY A 61 -3.46 -7.27 0.99
CA GLY A 61 -3.92 -7.22 -0.39
C GLY A 61 -5.44 -7.08 -0.52
N ASP A 62 -6.24 -7.60 0.43
CA ASP A 62 -7.68 -7.29 0.49
C ASP A 62 -7.91 -5.82 0.81
N TYR A 63 -7.21 -5.31 1.82
CA TYR A 63 -7.33 -3.92 2.27
C TYR A 63 -7.06 -2.95 1.12
N PHE A 64 -5.89 -3.04 0.48
CA PHE A 64 -5.53 -2.16 -0.63
C PHE A 64 -6.48 -2.32 -1.83
N GLN A 65 -6.95 -3.54 -2.11
CA GLN A 65 -7.87 -3.75 -3.22
C GLN A 65 -9.21 -3.07 -2.97
N VAL A 66 -9.75 -3.15 -1.75
CA VAL A 66 -11.01 -2.53 -1.37
C VAL A 66 -10.88 -1.02 -1.28
N GLU A 67 -9.82 -0.51 -0.65
CA GLU A 67 -9.57 0.92 -0.48
C GLU A 67 -9.41 1.63 -1.83
N VAL A 68 -8.50 1.15 -2.69
CA VAL A 68 -8.28 1.75 -4.02
C VAL A 68 -9.53 1.67 -4.88
N ALA A 69 -10.26 0.55 -4.85
CA ALA A 69 -11.51 0.46 -5.58
C ALA A 69 -12.53 1.48 -5.05
N SER A 70 -12.69 1.59 -3.74
CA SER A 70 -13.71 2.45 -3.11
C SER A 70 -13.44 3.94 -3.31
N ASP A 71 -12.17 4.35 -3.21
CA ASP A 71 -11.79 5.77 -3.21
C ASP A 71 -11.56 6.33 -4.61
N HIS A 72 -11.34 5.46 -5.61
CA HIS A 72 -10.88 5.89 -6.92
C HIS A 72 -11.64 5.27 -8.10
N TRP A 73 -12.76 4.55 -7.88
CA TRP A 73 -13.53 3.96 -8.98
C TRP A 73 -14.02 4.98 -10.01
N ASP A 74 -14.20 6.24 -9.63
CA ASP A 74 -14.67 7.34 -10.48
C ASP A 74 -13.57 7.92 -11.38
N LYS A 75 -12.31 7.60 -11.11
CA LYS A 75 -11.15 8.03 -11.91
C LYS A 75 -11.10 7.34 -13.27
N GLU A 76 -10.50 7.99 -14.26
CA GLU A 76 -10.23 7.35 -15.55
C GLU A 76 -9.21 6.20 -15.42
N ASP A 77 -9.25 5.23 -16.34
CA ASP A 77 -8.40 4.03 -16.27
C ASP A 77 -6.90 4.36 -16.13
N ALA A 78 -6.41 5.40 -16.82
CA ALA A 78 -5.01 5.82 -16.76
C ALA A 78 -4.63 6.43 -15.39
N GLU A 79 -5.49 7.25 -14.80
CA GLU A 79 -5.26 7.84 -13.47
C GLU A 79 -5.34 6.75 -12.40
N PHE A 80 -6.30 5.83 -12.51
CA PHE A 80 -6.43 4.67 -11.65
C PHE A 80 -5.18 3.78 -11.67
N GLN A 81 -4.67 3.49 -12.86
CA GLN A 81 -3.41 2.74 -13.02
C GLN A 81 -2.24 3.47 -12.35
N LYS A 82 -2.14 4.80 -12.52
CA LYS A 82 -1.08 5.60 -11.90
C LYS A 82 -1.12 5.53 -10.37
N ILE A 83 -2.31 5.53 -9.77
CA ILE A 83 -2.49 5.37 -8.33
C ILE A 83 -1.94 4.01 -7.89
N ILE A 84 -2.35 2.93 -8.55
CA ILE A 84 -1.87 1.57 -8.25
C ILE A 84 -0.35 1.47 -8.39
N SER A 85 0.22 2.01 -9.46
CA SER A 85 1.67 2.01 -9.67
C SER A 85 2.41 2.83 -8.60
N THR A 86 1.82 3.92 -8.10
CA THR A 86 2.40 4.70 -7.00
C THR A 86 2.42 3.90 -5.70
N ILE A 87 1.34 3.20 -5.38
CA ILE A 87 1.29 2.31 -4.20
C ILE A 87 2.35 1.21 -4.29
N MET A 88 2.43 0.53 -5.44
CA MET A 88 3.45 -0.51 -5.65
C MET A 88 4.86 0.05 -5.49
N PHE A 89 5.13 1.22 -6.08
CA PHE A 89 6.41 1.90 -5.95
C PHE A 89 6.75 2.21 -4.49
N ASP A 90 5.81 2.78 -3.73
CA ASP A 90 6.01 3.14 -2.33
C ASP A 90 6.25 1.89 -1.45
N VAL A 91 5.55 0.78 -1.70
CA VAL A 91 5.78 -0.47 -0.97
C VAL A 91 7.16 -1.05 -1.26
N ILE A 92 7.61 -1.02 -2.52
CA ILE A 92 8.97 -1.45 -2.89
C ILE A 92 10.00 -0.51 -2.26
N ALA A 93 9.79 0.80 -2.33
CA ALA A 93 10.66 1.79 -1.69
C ALA A 93 10.77 1.54 -0.19
N ALA A 94 9.65 1.32 0.50
CA ALA A 94 9.62 1.02 1.92
C ALA A 94 10.46 -0.22 2.27
N ALA A 95 10.30 -1.31 1.52
CA ALA A 95 11.11 -2.52 1.71
C ALA A 95 12.60 -2.24 1.51
N LEU A 96 12.99 -1.58 0.41
CA LEU A 96 14.40 -1.29 0.09
C LEU A 96 15.05 -0.29 1.04
N VAL A 97 14.29 0.71 1.50
CA VAL A 97 14.79 1.77 2.37
C VAL A 97 15.01 1.26 3.78
N PHE A 98 14.11 0.44 4.33
CA PHE A 98 14.11 0.09 5.75
C PHE A 98 14.67 -1.29 6.09
N THR A 99 14.76 -2.21 5.12
CA THR A 99 15.42 -3.51 5.35
C THR A 99 16.88 -3.28 5.82
N ASP A 100 17.26 -3.97 6.89
CA ASP A 100 18.57 -3.89 7.56
C ASP A 100 18.99 -2.50 8.06
N ARG A 101 18.07 -1.54 8.18
CA ARG A 101 18.39 -0.24 8.77
C ARG A 101 18.54 -0.31 10.27
N THR A 102 19.41 0.57 10.79
CA THR A 102 19.63 0.70 12.23
C THR A 102 18.42 1.31 12.94
N GLU A 103 18.18 0.91 14.20
CA GLU A 103 17.14 1.51 15.06
C GLU A 103 17.25 3.04 15.15
N LYS A 104 18.49 3.56 15.12
CA LYS A 104 18.76 5.00 15.11
C LYS A 104 18.16 5.67 13.87
N PHE A 105 18.29 5.07 12.70
CA PHE A 105 17.71 5.58 11.46
C PHE A 105 16.18 5.57 11.52
N VAL A 106 15.59 4.44 11.91
CA VAL A 106 14.14 4.26 12.05
C VAL A 106 13.54 5.27 13.04
N THR A 107 14.19 5.47 14.19
CA THR A 107 13.73 6.44 15.21
C THR A 107 13.84 7.88 14.72
N HIS A 108 14.90 8.19 13.97
CA HIS A 108 15.11 9.52 13.42
C HIS A 108 14.02 9.87 12.40
N THR A 109 13.78 8.99 11.42
CA THR A 109 12.70 9.15 10.45
C THR A 109 11.34 9.34 11.13
N LEU A 110 11.03 8.52 12.14
CA LEU A 110 9.78 8.63 12.89
C LEU A 110 9.63 10.01 13.55
N THR A 111 10.71 10.52 14.13
CA THR A 111 10.70 11.79 14.87
C THR A 111 10.54 12.97 13.91
N GLU A 112 11.34 13.02 12.85
CA GLU A 112 11.27 14.10 11.85
C GLU A 112 9.94 14.09 11.09
N GLY A 113 9.50 12.90 10.69
CA GLY A 113 8.23 12.72 9.99
C GLY A 113 7.04 13.20 10.82
N LYS A 114 6.95 12.81 12.11
CA LYS A 114 5.86 13.26 13.00
C LYS A 114 5.91 14.76 13.26
N ALA A 115 7.11 15.32 13.38
CA ALA A 115 7.27 16.77 13.53
C ALA A 115 6.78 17.52 12.28
N ALA A 116 7.08 17.00 11.08
CA ALA A 116 6.64 17.57 9.82
C ALA A 116 5.13 17.35 9.56
N GLU A 117 4.57 16.21 9.96
CA GLU A 117 3.14 15.89 9.82
C GLU A 117 2.25 16.86 10.62
N ALA A 118 2.75 17.38 11.75
CA ALA A 118 2.06 18.38 12.56
C ALA A 118 1.97 19.78 11.91
N ILE A 119 2.72 20.01 10.82
CA ILE A 119 2.70 21.26 10.05
C ILE A 119 1.61 21.17 8.99
N ASP A 120 0.90 22.28 8.72
CA ASP A 120 -0.10 22.35 7.66
C ASP A 120 0.53 21.94 6.30
N PRO A 121 -0.10 21.04 5.51
CA PRO A 121 0.46 20.58 4.24
C PRO A 121 0.85 21.69 3.26
N HIS A 122 0.14 22.83 3.27
CA HIS A 122 0.42 23.97 2.39
C HIS A 122 1.59 24.84 2.88
N GLU A 123 2.04 24.66 4.12
CA GLU A 123 3.15 25.37 4.73
C GLU A 123 4.45 24.56 4.76
N ARG A 124 4.40 23.27 4.40
CA ARG A 124 5.58 22.39 4.40
C ARG A 124 6.55 22.73 3.28
N ASN A 125 7.81 22.91 3.65
CA ASN A 125 8.92 22.96 2.70
C ASN A 125 9.23 21.55 2.13
N ILE A 126 10.17 21.48 1.18
CA ILE A 126 10.51 20.22 0.50
C ILE A 126 11.03 19.17 1.50
N GLU A 127 11.93 19.54 2.40
CA GLU A 127 12.48 18.62 3.41
C GLU A 127 11.38 18.06 4.33
N GLN A 128 10.40 18.87 4.69
CA GLN A 128 9.25 18.46 5.50
C GLN A 128 8.30 17.54 4.73
N GLN A 129 8.12 17.77 3.43
CA GLN A 129 7.35 16.87 2.57
C GLN A 129 8.06 15.51 2.43
N GLU A 130 9.37 15.52 2.24
CA GLU A 130 10.20 14.31 2.19
C GLU A 130 10.17 13.55 3.53
N ALA A 131 10.25 14.25 4.66
CA ALA A 131 10.15 13.64 5.99
C ALA A 131 8.79 12.95 6.21
N VAL A 132 7.69 13.58 5.79
CA VAL A 132 6.35 12.96 5.83
C VAL A 132 6.26 11.76 4.90
N HIS A 133 6.80 11.86 3.68
CA HIS A 133 6.80 10.73 2.76
C HIS A 133 7.62 9.55 3.31
N LEU A 134 8.80 9.81 3.87
CA LEU A 134 9.64 8.78 4.49
C LEU A 134 8.95 8.14 5.71
N LEU A 135 8.15 8.90 6.47
CA LEU A 135 7.29 8.36 7.52
C LEU A 135 6.20 7.44 6.98
N ILE A 136 5.56 7.78 5.85
CA ILE A 136 4.59 6.89 5.19
C ILE A 136 5.26 5.58 4.78
N LEU A 137 6.45 5.65 4.18
CA LEU A 137 7.23 4.46 3.83
C LEU A 137 7.60 3.63 5.06
N GLN A 138 8.00 4.27 6.16
CA GLN A 138 8.27 3.59 7.43
C GLN A 138 7.01 2.88 7.95
N ASN A 139 5.85 3.52 7.88
CA ASN A 139 4.59 2.94 8.32
C ASN A 139 4.23 1.69 7.50
N TYR A 140 4.39 1.72 6.17
CA TYR A 140 4.20 0.52 5.34
C TYR A 140 5.15 -0.61 5.77
N TYR A 141 6.45 -0.30 5.92
CA TYR A 141 7.44 -1.29 6.35
C TYR A 141 7.07 -1.92 7.70
N GLU A 142 6.74 -1.10 8.71
CA GLU A 142 6.46 -1.58 10.06
C GLU A 142 5.14 -2.34 10.19
N GLN A 143 4.07 -1.86 9.53
CA GLN A 143 2.74 -2.45 9.63
C GLN A 143 2.63 -3.74 8.82
N MET A 144 3.17 -3.76 7.60
CA MET A 144 3.09 -4.93 6.72
C MET A 144 4.24 -5.92 6.93
N LYS A 145 5.21 -5.59 7.82
CA LYS A 145 6.43 -6.37 8.05
C LYS A 145 7.15 -6.68 6.73
N LEU A 146 7.35 -5.64 5.92
CA LEU A 146 7.99 -5.79 4.62
C LEU A 146 9.44 -6.27 4.78
N ASN A 147 9.91 -7.02 3.79
CA ASN A 147 11.30 -7.45 3.71
C ASN A 147 11.74 -7.40 2.23
N ALA A 148 12.88 -6.77 1.96
CA ALA A 148 13.46 -6.70 0.62
C ALA A 148 13.72 -8.08 -0.01
N ASP A 149 13.94 -9.13 0.79
CA ASP A 149 14.13 -10.51 0.32
C ASP A 149 12.87 -11.10 -0.36
N LEU A 150 11.69 -10.52 -0.13
CA LEU A 150 10.42 -10.93 -0.75
C LEU A 150 10.18 -10.26 -2.11
N LEU A 151 11.03 -9.30 -2.51
CA LEU A 151 10.99 -8.66 -3.81
C LEU A 151 11.66 -9.55 -4.86
N ASP A 152 11.04 -9.64 -6.05
CA ASP A 152 11.60 -10.34 -7.19
C ASP A 152 12.23 -9.36 -8.20
N GLN A 153 12.83 -9.89 -9.27
CA GLN A 153 13.46 -9.06 -10.30
C GLN A 153 12.44 -8.19 -11.05
N GLU A 154 11.20 -8.66 -11.24
CA GLU A 154 10.15 -7.89 -11.91
C GLU A 154 9.78 -6.65 -11.09
N ASP A 155 9.74 -6.77 -9.75
CA ASP A 155 9.53 -5.64 -8.84
C ASP A 155 10.65 -4.60 -8.97
N LEU A 156 11.91 -5.04 -8.99
CA LEU A 156 13.07 -4.16 -9.09
C LEU A 156 13.15 -3.46 -10.46
N ASP A 157 12.83 -4.17 -11.53
CA ASP A 157 12.76 -3.61 -12.88
C ASP A 157 11.64 -2.55 -12.96
N PHE A 158 10.45 -2.88 -12.46
CA PHE A 158 9.34 -1.91 -12.34
C PHE A 158 9.75 -0.67 -11.55
N PHE A 159 10.41 -0.85 -10.40
CA PHE A 159 10.84 0.24 -9.54
C PHE A 159 11.83 1.17 -10.25
N GLY A 160 12.82 0.60 -10.95
CA GLY A 160 13.79 1.35 -11.75
C GLY A 160 13.12 2.14 -12.88
N ASP A 161 12.26 1.49 -13.66
CA ASP A 161 11.55 2.12 -14.78
C ASP A 161 10.64 3.26 -14.31
N PHE A 162 9.91 3.06 -13.22
CA PHE A 162 9.02 4.06 -12.65
C PHE A 162 9.79 5.27 -12.11
N PHE A 163 10.95 5.04 -11.47
CA PHE A 163 11.83 6.12 -11.01
C PHE A 163 12.32 6.97 -12.19
N MET A 164 12.77 6.34 -13.27
CA MET A 164 13.28 7.03 -14.46
C MET A 164 12.21 7.89 -15.14
N GLN A 165 10.96 7.40 -15.21
CA GLN A 165 9.83 8.15 -15.79
C GLN A 165 9.45 9.40 -14.99
N ARG A 166 9.77 9.46 -13.68
CA ARG A 166 9.50 10.64 -12.83
C ARG A 166 10.68 11.61 -12.75
N ALA A 167 11.88 11.16 -13.11
CA ALA A 167 13.08 11.99 -13.14
C ALA A 167 13.29 12.73 -14.48
N SER A 168 12.58 12.31 -15.54
CA SER A 168 12.56 12.94 -16.88
C SER A 168 11.50 14.04 -17.01
#